data_AF-A0A8T0UM71-F1
#
_entry.id   AF-A0A8T0UM71-F1
#
_cell.length_a   1.000
_cell.length_b   1.000
_cell.length_c   1.000
_cell.angle_alpha   90.00
_cell.angle_beta   90.00
_cell.angle_gamma   90.00
#
_symmetry.space_group_name_H-M   'P 1'
#
loop_
_entity.id
_entity.type
_entity.pdbx_description
1 polymer ?
#
loop_
_entity_poly.entity_id
_entity_poly.type
_entity_poly.pdbx_seq_one_letter_code
_entity_poly.pdbx_strand_id
1 'polypeptide(L)'
;MQLPKIDFSGVDPSAPGTGTWSAVRAKVMDALATFGCFDAEYPALTPEQRAALFDGATRPLFALPVDTKRRNYHGADKPFHGYLGGLQGYDGYESLAIVDGNKPEPVRDFAGLMWPDGGCSDGFCKAVHGVAARIFELEAAVRRMVLEGLGVAKHLFRMSEYQAPSAAEKTVRFGSHQDSNLLSVVCQPGFPFPTGPA
;
A
#
# COMPACT_ATOMS: atom_id res chain seq x y z
N MET A 1 6.20 -1.21 28.89
CA MET A 1 6.12 0.07 28.15
C MET A 1 4.71 0.13 27.56
N GLN A 2 4.00 1.24 27.71
CA GLN A 2 2.66 1.40 27.14
C GLN A 2 2.80 2.23 25.85
N LEU A 3 2.34 1.70 24.72
CA LEU A 3 2.37 2.42 23.45
C LEU A 3 1.31 3.54 23.42
N PRO A 4 1.56 4.63 22.70
CA PRO A 4 0.53 5.64 22.43
C PRO A 4 -0.65 5.00 21.70
N LYS A 5 -1.87 5.24 22.20
CA LYS A 5 -3.11 4.90 21.52
C LYS A 5 -3.61 6.11 20.75
N ILE A 6 -3.85 5.96 19.47
CA ILE A 6 -4.30 7.03 18.59
C ILE A 6 -5.65 6.67 18.00
N ASP A 7 -6.65 7.50 18.29
CA ASP A 7 -7.99 7.37 17.75
C ASP A 7 -8.06 7.95 16.33
N PHE A 8 -8.41 7.08 15.37
CA PHE A 8 -8.65 7.44 13.97
C PHE A 8 -10.13 7.67 13.67
N SER A 9 -11.00 7.73 14.69
CA SER A 9 -12.38 8.16 14.52
C SER A 9 -12.45 9.56 13.90
N GLY A 10 -13.27 9.71 12.87
CA GLY A 10 -13.42 10.97 12.12
C GLY A 10 -12.24 11.35 11.22
N VAL A 11 -11.23 10.49 11.07
CA VAL A 11 -10.18 10.66 10.05
C VAL A 11 -10.77 10.26 8.71
N ASP A 12 -10.82 11.21 7.78
CA ASP A 12 -11.18 10.97 6.38
C ASP A 12 -9.91 11.08 5.49
N PRO A 13 -9.37 9.96 4.99
CA PRO A 13 -8.22 9.96 4.08
C PRO A 13 -8.46 10.71 2.77
N SER A 14 -9.72 10.86 2.36
CA SER A 14 -10.10 11.55 1.13
C SER A 14 -10.21 13.07 1.30
N ALA A 15 -10.35 13.56 2.53
CA ALA A 15 -10.50 14.98 2.88
C ALA A 15 -9.40 15.44 3.86
N PRO A 16 -8.12 15.36 3.47
CA PRO A 16 -6.97 15.78 4.28
C PRO A 16 -7.11 17.25 4.70
N GLY A 17 -6.77 17.55 5.96
CA GLY A 17 -6.85 18.91 6.50
C GLY A 17 -8.24 19.33 7.02
N THR A 18 -9.25 18.46 6.92
CA THR A 18 -10.54 18.65 7.58
C THR A 18 -10.65 17.80 8.85
N GLY A 19 -11.64 18.10 9.69
CA GLY A 19 -11.96 17.30 10.87
C GLY A 19 -10.78 17.13 11.84
N THR A 20 -10.54 15.89 12.27
CA THR A 20 -9.50 15.53 13.24
C THR A 20 -8.11 15.33 12.61
N TRP A 21 -7.98 15.44 11.28
CA TRP A 21 -6.77 15.08 10.53
C TRP A 21 -5.48 15.68 11.10
N SER A 22 -5.42 17.00 11.26
CA SER A 22 -4.22 17.70 11.73
C SER A 22 -3.80 17.30 13.14
N ALA A 23 -4.78 17.06 14.02
CA ALA A 23 -4.54 16.65 15.40
C ALA A 23 -4.05 15.19 15.47
N VAL A 24 -4.67 14.29 14.69
CA VAL A 24 -4.23 12.89 14.60
C VAL A 24 -2.85 12.79 13.97
N ARG A 25 -2.57 13.56 12.90
CA ARG A 25 -1.24 13.65 12.30
C ARG A 25 -0.17 14.03 13.30
N ALA A 26 -0.42 15.05 14.13
CA ALA A 26 0.54 15.47 15.15
C ALA A 26 0.87 14.33 16.13
N LYS A 27 -0.16 13.60 16.59
CA LYS A 27 0.03 12.41 17.45
C LYS A 27 0.79 11.29 16.76
N VAL A 28 0.50 11.02 15.49
CA VAL A 28 1.20 10.00 14.68
C VAL A 28 2.68 10.35 14.57
N MET A 29 3.01 11.60 14.23
CA MET A 29 4.40 12.05 14.12
C MET A 29 5.15 11.93 15.44
N ASP A 30 4.54 12.36 16.55
CA ASP A 30 5.14 12.28 17.88
C ASP A 30 5.38 10.82 18.33
N ALA A 31 4.39 9.95 18.12
CA ALA A 31 4.49 8.54 18.46
C ALA A 31 5.57 7.81 17.64
N LEU A 32 5.64 8.06 16.33
CA LEU A 32 6.67 7.46 15.48
C LEU A 32 8.06 7.99 15.82
N ALA A 33 8.22 9.27 16.14
CA ALA A 33 9.50 9.85 16.53
C ALA A 33 10.00 9.32 17.90
N THR A 34 9.08 9.09 18.84
CA THR A 34 9.44 8.72 20.23
C THR A 34 9.50 7.20 20.44
N PHE A 35 8.58 6.44 19.84
CA PHE A 35 8.39 5.01 20.09
C PHE A 35 8.65 4.14 18.85
N GLY A 36 8.65 4.72 17.65
CA GLY A 36 8.72 3.99 16.38
C GLY A 36 7.43 3.27 15.98
N CYS A 37 6.42 3.23 16.86
CA CYS A 37 5.10 2.62 16.61
C CYS A 37 4.01 3.18 17.54
N PHE A 38 2.76 2.83 17.26
CA PHE A 38 1.58 3.19 18.06
C PHE A 38 0.48 2.16 17.87
N ASP A 39 -0.47 2.13 18.82
CA ASP A 39 -1.72 1.37 18.71
C ASP A 39 -2.77 2.26 18.03
N ALA A 40 -3.31 1.81 16.89
CA ALA A 40 -4.37 2.52 16.18
C ALA A 40 -5.75 2.03 16.65
N GLU A 41 -6.56 2.93 17.19
CA GLU A 41 -7.99 2.69 17.37
C GLU A 41 -8.70 3.06 16.07
N TYR A 42 -9.18 2.04 15.35
CA TYR A 42 -9.72 2.20 13.99
C TYR A 42 -11.11 1.56 13.88
N PRO A 43 -12.20 2.33 14.14
CA PRO A 43 -13.57 1.81 14.18
C PRO A 43 -14.05 1.21 12.85
N ALA A 44 -13.46 1.62 11.72
CA ALA A 44 -13.82 1.09 10.41
C ALA A 44 -13.41 -0.39 10.22
N LEU A 45 -12.54 -0.92 11.08
CA LEU A 45 -12.31 -2.36 11.21
C LEU A 45 -13.12 -2.89 12.40
N THR A 46 -14.30 -3.45 12.13
CA THR A 46 -15.25 -3.83 13.19
C THR A 46 -14.84 -5.12 13.92
N PRO A 47 -15.34 -5.38 15.14
CA PRO A 47 -15.16 -6.67 15.82
C PRO A 47 -15.59 -7.87 14.97
N GLU A 48 -16.68 -7.75 14.23
CA GLU A 48 -17.22 -8.81 13.36
C GLU A 48 -16.29 -9.10 12.19
N GLN A 49 -15.69 -8.06 11.59
CA GLN A 49 -14.69 -8.23 10.53
C GLN A 49 -13.41 -8.90 11.07
N ARG A 50 -12.97 -8.55 12.28
CA ARG A 50 -11.85 -9.22 12.94
C ARG A 50 -12.15 -10.69 13.23
N ALA A 51 -13.33 -11.00 13.74
CA ALA A 51 -13.75 -12.39 13.97
C ALA A 51 -13.84 -13.17 12.64
N ALA A 52 -14.41 -12.58 11.59
CA ALA A 52 -14.48 -13.19 10.27
C ALA A 52 -13.07 -13.49 9.70
N LEU A 53 -12.10 -12.59 9.91
CA LEU A 53 -10.71 -12.84 9.54
C LEU A 53 -10.10 -13.95 10.40
N PHE A 54 -10.03 -13.79 11.71
CA PHE A 54 -9.28 -14.71 12.58
C PHE A 54 -9.93 -16.08 12.70
N ASP A 55 -11.22 -16.13 13.03
CA ASP A 55 -11.95 -17.38 13.24
C ASP A 55 -12.43 -17.99 11.92
N GLY A 56 -12.92 -17.14 11.00
CA GLY A 56 -13.54 -17.59 9.76
C GLY A 56 -12.58 -17.89 8.61
N ALA A 57 -11.46 -17.18 8.51
CA ALA A 57 -10.52 -17.33 7.39
C ALA A 57 -9.16 -17.93 7.83
N THR A 58 -8.54 -17.34 8.85
CA THR A 58 -7.17 -17.68 9.27
C THR A 58 -7.11 -19.04 9.96
N ARG A 59 -8.01 -19.34 10.90
CA ARG A 59 -8.01 -20.65 11.59
C ARG A 59 -8.21 -21.83 10.62
N PRO A 60 -9.19 -21.83 9.69
CA PRO A 60 -9.31 -22.89 8.68
C PRO A 60 -8.11 -22.98 7.74
N LEU A 61 -7.52 -21.85 7.35
CA LEU A 61 -6.32 -21.82 6.51
C LEU A 61 -5.15 -22.58 7.16
N PHE A 62 -4.85 -22.29 8.42
CA PHE A 62 -3.73 -22.94 9.11
C PHE A 62 -4.01 -24.40 9.49
N ALA A 63 -5.29 -24.80 9.58
CA ALA A 63 -5.70 -26.19 9.77
C ALA A 63 -5.52 -27.07 8.51
N LEU A 64 -5.25 -26.48 7.34
CA LEU A 64 -4.99 -27.24 6.12
C LEU A 64 -3.71 -28.10 6.24
N PRO A 65 -3.64 -29.22 5.50
CA PRO A 65 -2.41 -30.00 5.40
C PRO A 65 -1.22 -29.15 4.95
N VAL A 66 -0.04 -29.44 5.50
CA VAL A 66 1.20 -28.73 5.16
C VAL A 66 1.46 -28.74 3.65
N ASP A 67 1.22 -29.86 2.98
CA ASP A 67 1.42 -29.97 1.53
C ASP A 67 0.44 -29.12 0.72
N THR A 68 -0.75 -28.82 1.25
CA THR A 68 -1.66 -27.83 0.65
C THR A 68 -1.10 -26.43 0.81
N LYS A 69 -0.65 -26.07 2.01
CA LYS A 69 -0.09 -24.74 2.32
C LYS A 69 1.19 -24.47 1.51
N ARG A 70 2.06 -25.47 1.33
CA ARG A 70 3.29 -25.42 0.50
C ARG A 70 3.06 -25.07 -0.97
N ARG A 71 1.82 -25.22 -1.47
CA ARG A 71 1.48 -24.77 -2.84
C ARG A 71 1.61 -23.26 -2.98
N ASN A 72 1.46 -22.50 -1.89
CA ASN A 72 1.78 -21.07 -1.85
C ASN A 72 3.30 -20.88 -2.00
N TYR A 73 3.79 -20.84 -3.23
CA TYR A 73 5.21 -20.71 -3.55
C TYR A 73 5.40 -19.80 -4.78
N HIS A 74 6.33 -18.86 -4.68
CA HIS A 74 6.55 -17.82 -5.67
C HIS A 74 7.92 -17.90 -6.36
N GLY A 75 8.58 -19.07 -6.30
CA GLY A 75 9.92 -19.24 -6.88
C GLY A 75 11.04 -18.97 -5.88
N ALA A 76 12.25 -19.41 -6.24
CA ALA A 76 13.45 -19.27 -5.41
C ALA A 76 13.96 -17.83 -5.35
N ASP A 77 13.54 -16.99 -6.30
CA ASP A 77 13.78 -15.55 -6.32
C ASP A 77 12.92 -14.79 -5.30
N LYS A 78 11.82 -15.39 -4.82
CA LYS A 78 10.90 -14.79 -3.85
C LYS A 78 10.60 -15.73 -2.68
N PRO A 79 11.62 -16.16 -1.92
CA PRO A 79 11.48 -17.19 -0.89
C PRO A 79 10.55 -16.77 0.27
N PHE A 80 10.35 -15.48 0.48
CA PHE A 80 9.50 -14.93 1.55
C PHE A 80 8.08 -14.54 1.12
N HIS A 81 7.71 -14.78 -0.15
CA HIS A 81 6.39 -14.38 -0.67
C HIS A 81 5.35 -15.50 -0.61
N GLY A 82 5.70 -16.67 -0.07
CA GLY A 82 4.82 -17.83 0.00
C GLY A 82 4.71 -18.42 1.41
N TYR A 83 4.57 -19.74 1.46
CA TYR A 83 4.55 -20.51 2.69
C TYR A 83 5.92 -20.54 3.36
N LEU A 84 5.95 -20.25 4.65
CA LEU A 84 7.11 -20.39 5.52
C LEU A 84 6.73 -21.30 6.69
N GLY A 85 7.38 -22.44 6.84
CA GLY A 85 7.11 -23.36 7.94
C GLY A 85 8.10 -24.52 7.99
N GLY A 86 8.36 -25.06 9.17
CA GLY A 86 9.34 -26.13 9.38
C GLY A 86 10.79 -25.71 9.11
N LEU A 87 11.08 -24.40 9.24
CA LEU A 87 12.42 -23.86 9.08
C LEU A 87 13.26 -24.13 10.32
N GLN A 88 14.50 -24.59 10.14
CA GLN A 88 15.43 -24.85 11.24
C GLN A 88 15.63 -23.56 12.07
N GLY A 89 15.43 -23.66 13.39
CA GLY A 89 15.55 -22.52 14.31
C GLY A 89 14.28 -21.68 14.46
N TYR A 90 13.19 -22.03 13.77
CA TYR A 90 11.88 -21.37 13.86
C TYR A 90 10.79 -22.36 14.27
N ASP A 91 11.02 -23.08 15.38
CA ASP A 91 10.09 -24.09 15.87
C ASP A 91 8.73 -23.46 16.22
N GLY A 92 7.66 -24.03 15.66
CA GLY A 92 6.29 -23.54 15.86
C GLY A 92 5.92 -22.30 15.02
N TYR A 93 6.82 -21.79 14.18
CA TYR A 93 6.50 -20.71 13.24
C TYR A 93 5.90 -21.27 11.95
N GLU A 94 4.78 -20.70 11.54
CA GLU A 94 4.15 -20.95 10.26
C GLU A 94 3.56 -19.65 9.70
N SER A 95 3.70 -19.41 8.39
CA SER A 95 3.17 -18.22 7.72
C SER A 95 2.82 -18.50 6.27
N LEU A 96 1.86 -17.73 5.75
CA LEU A 96 1.49 -17.66 4.33
C LEU A 96 1.35 -16.18 3.96
N ALA A 97 1.71 -15.84 2.74
CA ALA A 97 1.55 -14.50 2.20
C ALA A 97 0.62 -14.49 0.98
N ILE A 98 -0.07 -13.36 0.80
CA ILE A 98 -0.85 -13.02 -0.40
C ILE A 98 -0.30 -11.70 -0.90
N VAL A 99 0.37 -11.72 -2.06
CA VAL A 99 0.84 -10.50 -2.72
C VAL A 99 -0.38 -9.72 -3.21
N ASP A 100 -0.39 -8.41 -3.00
CA ASP A 100 -1.53 -7.54 -3.33
C ASP A 100 -2.87 -8.02 -2.72
N GLY A 101 -2.85 -8.48 -1.47
CA GLY A 101 -4.04 -9.00 -0.77
C GLY A 101 -5.19 -7.98 -0.57
N ASN A 102 -4.97 -6.70 -0.89
CA ASN A 102 -6.02 -5.68 -0.97
C ASN A 102 -6.78 -5.67 -2.31
N LYS A 103 -6.38 -6.52 -3.27
CA LYS A 103 -7.09 -6.71 -4.54
C LYS A 103 -7.90 -8.01 -4.50
N PRO A 104 -9.07 -8.08 -5.16
CA PRO A 104 -9.92 -9.26 -5.12
C PRO A 104 -9.33 -10.43 -5.92
N GLU A 105 -8.64 -10.20 -7.04
CA GLU A 105 -8.11 -11.30 -7.86
C GLU A 105 -7.02 -12.12 -7.14
N PRO A 106 -5.96 -11.51 -6.57
CA PRO A 106 -4.92 -12.26 -5.87
C PRO A 106 -5.44 -13.08 -4.69
N VAL A 107 -6.45 -12.55 -3.98
CA VAL A 107 -7.10 -13.26 -2.87
C VAL A 107 -7.88 -14.49 -3.37
N ARG A 108 -8.58 -14.37 -4.49
CA ARG A 108 -9.29 -15.51 -5.12
C ARG A 108 -8.32 -16.56 -5.64
N ASP A 109 -7.24 -16.15 -6.29
CA ASP A 109 -6.22 -17.06 -6.81
C ASP A 109 -5.58 -17.85 -5.67
N PHE A 110 -5.25 -17.16 -4.57
CA PHE A 110 -4.77 -17.80 -3.35
C PHE A 110 -5.80 -18.79 -2.77
N ALA A 111 -7.08 -18.41 -2.70
CA ALA A 111 -8.11 -19.29 -2.19
C ALA A 111 -8.29 -20.55 -3.07
N GLY A 112 -8.23 -20.41 -4.40
CA GLY A 112 -8.27 -21.54 -5.34
C GLY A 112 -7.10 -22.50 -5.17
N LEU A 113 -5.93 -21.99 -4.76
CA LEU A 113 -4.75 -22.80 -4.46
C LEU A 113 -4.92 -23.64 -3.19
N MET A 114 -5.54 -23.04 -2.16
CA MET A 114 -5.76 -23.66 -0.85
C MET A 114 -6.96 -24.62 -0.84
N TRP A 115 -8.01 -24.32 -1.59
CA TRP A 115 -9.24 -25.10 -1.68
C TRP A 115 -9.63 -25.38 -3.14
N PRO A 116 -8.91 -26.26 -3.85
CA PRO A 116 -9.15 -26.53 -5.28
C PRO A 116 -10.55 -27.12 -5.54
N ASP A 117 -11.15 -27.80 -4.56
CA ASP A 117 -12.48 -28.40 -4.67
C ASP A 117 -13.63 -27.42 -4.35
N GLY A 118 -13.33 -26.15 -4.11
CA GLY A 118 -14.33 -25.07 -3.95
C GLY A 118 -15.01 -24.97 -2.57
N GLY A 119 -14.62 -25.78 -1.59
CA GLY A 119 -15.35 -25.91 -0.32
C GLY A 119 -15.30 -24.70 0.65
N CYS A 120 -14.45 -23.69 0.44
CA CYS A 120 -14.27 -22.60 1.40
C CYS A 120 -13.84 -21.23 0.82
N SER A 121 -13.86 -21.04 -0.51
CA SER A 121 -13.24 -19.87 -1.14
C SER A 121 -13.95 -18.54 -0.83
N ASP A 122 -15.27 -18.50 -0.86
CA ASP A 122 -16.00 -17.22 -0.92
C ASP A 122 -16.00 -16.48 0.42
N GLY A 123 -16.26 -17.21 1.51
CA GLY A 123 -16.19 -16.67 2.87
C GLY A 123 -14.79 -16.18 3.21
N PHE A 124 -13.77 -16.98 2.86
CA PHE A 124 -12.36 -16.61 3.00
C PHE A 124 -12.04 -15.33 2.21
N CYS A 125 -12.38 -15.30 0.92
CA CYS A 125 -12.07 -14.17 0.05
C CYS A 125 -12.69 -12.88 0.55
N LYS A 126 -13.97 -12.93 0.94
CA LYS A 126 -14.68 -11.76 1.46
C LYS A 126 -14.05 -11.25 2.76
N ALA A 127 -13.71 -12.14 3.68
CA ALA A 127 -13.11 -11.77 4.96
C ALA A 127 -11.71 -11.16 4.77
N VAL A 128 -10.83 -11.84 4.03
CA VAL A 128 -9.44 -11.41 3.83
C VAL A 128 -9.38 -10.11 3.04
N HIS A 129 -10.02 -10.04 1.88
CA HIS A 129 -10.03 -8.82 1.07
C HIS A 129 -10.67 -7.65 1.83
N GLY A 130 -11.79 -7.89 2.51
CA GLY A 130 -12.50 -6.88 3.28
C GLY A 130 -11.64 -6.26 4.38
N VAL A 131 -10.92 -7.09 5.16
CA VAL A 131 -10.02 -6.58 6.21
C VAL A 131 -8.75 -5.96 5.63
N ALA A 132 -8.15 -6.58 4.61
CA ALA A 132 -6.96 -6.04 3.96
C ALA A 132 -7.23 -4.64 3.39
N ALA A 133 -8.35 -4.43 2.70
CA ALA A 133 -8.72 -3.11 2.18
C ALA A 133 -8.79 -2.05 3.29
N ARG A 134 -9.38 -2.37 4.45
CA ARG A 134 -9.47 -1.45 5.61
C ARG A 134 -8.10 -1.14 6.21
N ILE A 135 -7.22 -2.14 6.30
CA ILE A 135 -5.84 -1.93 6.78
C ILE A 135 -5.07 -1.04 5.80
N PHE A 136 -5.24 -1.23 4.50
CA PHE A 136 -4.61 -0.40 3.47
C PHE A 136 -5.14 1.04 3.48
N GLU A 137 -6.43 1.26 3.75
CA GLU A 137 -6.98 2.62 3.96
C GLU A 137 -6.29 3.33 5.13
N LEU A 138 -6.11 2.64 6.26
CA LEU A 138 -5.40 3.17 7.42
C LEU A 138 -3.91 3.42 7.12
N GLU A 139 -3.23 2.48 6.46
CA GLU A 139 -1.83 2.62 6.06
C GLU A 139 -1.62 3.83 5.15
N ALA A 140 -2.48 4.01 4.15
CA ALA A 140 -2.43 5.15 3.24
C ALA A 140 -2.62 6.48 3.99
N ALA A 141 -3.55 6.53 4.95
CA ALA A 141 -3.77 7.70 5.79
C ALA A 141 -2.54 8.04 6.63
N VAL A 142 -1.95 7.05 7.31
CA VAL A 142 -0.74 7.22 8.13
C VAL A 142 0.44 7.64 7.27
N ARG A 143 0.65 6.98 6.12
CA ARG A 143 1.70 7.36 5.15
C ARG A 143 1.55 8.82 4.73
N ARG A 144 0.34 9.25 4.39
CA ARG A 144 0.06 10.64 4.03
C ARG A 144 0.36 11.60 5.18
N MET A 145 -0.09 11.28 6.39
CA MET A 145 0.20 12.05 7.61
C MET A 145 1.71 12.21 7.84
N VAL A 146 2.50 11.16 7.63
CA VAL A 146 3.95 11.20 7.75
C VAL A 146 4.57 12.11 6.69
N LEU A 147 4.19 11.94 5.42
CA LEU A 147 4.69 12.79 4.32
C LEU A 147 4.35 14.27 4.53
N GLU A 148 3.15 14.56 5.03
CA GLU A 148 2.75 15.91 5.40
C GLU A 148 3.52 16.46 6.61
N GLY A 149 3.72 15.65 7.65
CA GLY A 149 4.46 16.03 8.85
C GLY A 149 5.93 16.31 8.58
N LEU A 150 6.53 15.58 7.63
CA LEU A 150 7.89 15.82 7.14
C LEU A 150 7.98 16.99 6.15
N GLY A 151 6.85 17.61 5.78
CA GLY A 151 6.82 18.74 4.84
C GLY A 151 7.11 18.35 3.38
N VAL A 152 7.16 17.06 3.05
CA VAL A 152 7.39 16.55 1.69
C VAL A 152 6.09 16.36 0.89
N ALA A 153 4.94 16.64 1.49
CA ALA A 153 3.64 16.73 0.80
C ALA A 153 3.40 18.09 0.10
N LYS A 154 4.46 18.87 -0.14
CA LYS A 154 4.34 20.15 -0.86
C LYS A 154 4.44 19.90 -2.36
N HIS A 155 3.35 20.17 -3.05
CA HIS A 155 3.31 20.15 -4.50
C HIS A 155 3.67 21.53 -5.06
N LEU A 156 4.69 21.60 -5.91
CA LEU A 156 5.02 22.78 -6.68
C LEU A 156 4.47 22.59 -8.10
N PHE A 157 3.58 23.49 -8.53
CA PHE A 157 3.14 23.55 -9.91
C PHE A 157 3.94 24.63 -10.64
N ARG A 158 4.76 24.23 -11.61
CA ARG A 158 5.60 25.14 -12.40
C ARG A 158 5.08 25.22 -13.83
N MET A 159 4.72 26.43 -14.26
CA MET A 159 4.41 26.73 -15.66
C MET A 159 5.65 27.33 -16.32
N SER A 160 6.03 26.82 -17.48
CA SER A 160 7.19 27.29 -18.24
C SER A 160 6.78 27.53 -19.69
N GLU A 161 7.20 28.66 -20.26
CA GLU A 161 7.07 28.97 -21.68
C GLU A 161 8.46 29.00 -22.31
N TYR A 162 8.60 28.35 -23.47
CA TYR A 162 9.83 28.37 -24.26
C TYR A 162 9.56 29.11 -25.57
N GLN A 163 10.29 30.19 -25.82
CA GLN A 163 10.21 30.90 -27.09
C GLN A 163 10.72 30.00 -28.23
N ALA A 164 10.03 30.05 -29.38
CA ALA A 164 10.43 29.31 -30.56
C ALA A 164 11.86 29.72 -30.99
N PRO A 165 12.73 28.77 -31.36
CA PRO A 165 14.06 29.09 -31.86
C PRO A 165 13.94 29.87 -33.18
N SER A 166 14.78 30.90 -33.34
CA SER A 166 14.97 31.51 -34.66
C SER A 166 15.74 30.54 -35.56
N ALA A 167 15.61 30.65 -36.89
CA ALA A 167 16.27 29.76 -37.84
C ALA A 167 17.81 29.72 -37.70
N ALA A 168 18.42 30.71 -37.04
CA ALA A 168 19.85 30.82 -36.79
C ALA A 168 20.29 30.32 -35.38
N GLU A 169 19.36 30.04 -34.46
CA GLU A 169 19.69 29.65 -33.08
C GLU A 169 19.37 28.18 -32.79
N LYS A 170 20.42 27.41 -32.47
CA LYS A 170 20.31 26.11 -31.78
C LYS A 170 20.76 26.25 -30.33
N THR A 171 20.11 27.14 -29.59
CA THR A 171 20.51 27.49 -28.24
C THR A 171 19.72 26.68 -27.21
N VAL A 172 20.42 26.01 -26.30
CA VAL A 172 19.80 25.36 -25.13
C VAL A 172 19.22 26.46 -24.22
N ARG A 173 17.89 26.48 -24.05
CA ARG A 173 17.19 27.52 -23.25
C ARG A 173 17.22 27.25 -21.75
N PHE A 174 17.21 25.97 -21.37
CA PHE A 174 17.29 25.55 -19.97
C PHE A 174 18.28 24.40 -19.87
N GLY A 175 19.27 24.55 -18.99
CA GLY A 175 20.38 23.62 -18.88
C GLY A 175 19.94 22.23 -18.39
N SER A 176 20.78 21.23 -18.66
CA SER A 176 20.61 19.90 -18.06
C SER A 176 20.70 20.00 -16.54
N HIS A 177 19.72 19.41 -15.85
CA HIS A 177 19.62 19.40 -14.39
C HIS A 177 18.79 18.20 -13.93
N GLN A 178 18.75 17.99 -12.62
CA GLN A 178 17.80 17.09 -11.97
C GLN A 178 16.91 17.92 -11.06
N ASP A 179 15.62 17.60 -11.04
CA ASP A 179 14.74 18.20 -10.04
C ASP A 179 15.11 17.70 -8.64
N SER A 180 14.95 18.57 -7.63
CA SER A 180 15.28 18.25 -6.25
C SER A 180 14.16 17.53 -5.48
N ASN A 181 13.11 17.09 -6.17
CA ASN A 181 11.93 16.44 -5.61
C ASN A 181 11.93 14.92 -5.90
N LEU A 182 11.01 14.19 -5.27
CA LEU A 182 10.88 12.74 -5.47
C LEU A 182 10.27 12.36 -6.83
N LEU A 183 9.30 13.14 -7.31
CA LEU A 183 8.56 12.89 -8.54
C LEU A 183 8.19 14.21 -9.23
N SER A 184 8.52 14.31 -10.51
CA SER A 184 8.06 15.37 -11.42
C SER A 184 7.18 14.78 -12.51
N VAL A 185 6.06 15.44 -12.77
CA VAL A 185 5.16 15.12 -13.89
C VAL A 185 5.19 16.29 -14.86
N VAL A 186 5.59 16.03 -16.11
CA VAL A 186 5.70 17.06 -17.16
C VAL A 186 4.61 16.84 -18.20
N CYS A 187 3.86 17.89 -18.49
CA CYS A 187 2.87 17.94 -19.57
C CYS A 187 3.29 19.01 -20.57
N GLN A 188 3.35 18.66 -21.86
CA GLN A 188 3.71 19.57 -22.95
C GLN A 188 2.69 19.47 -24.09
N PRO A 189 2.49 20.53 -24.88
CA PRO A 189 1.66 20.45 -26.09
C PRO A 189 2.19 19.36 -27.03
N GLY A 190 1.30 18.62 -27.69
CA GLY A 190 1.72 17.66 -28.71
C GLY A 190 2.36 18.39 -29.89
N PHE A 191 3.55 17.97 -30.31
CA PHE A 191 4.11 18.42 -31.58
C PHE A 191 3.37 17.73 -32.74
N PRO A 192 2.88 18.47 -33.75
CA PRO A 192 2.55 17.83 -35.01
C PRO A 192 3.85 17.25 -35.60
N PHE A 193 3.86 15.94 -35.89
CA PHE A 193 4.92 15.34 -36.69
C PHE A 193 4.99 16.09 -38.04
N PRO A 194 6.17 16.56 -38.48
CA PRO A 194 6.28 17.08 -39.83
C PRO A 194 6.09 15.92 -40.82
N THR A 195 4.91 15.83 -41.43
CA THR A 195 4.70 15.07 -42.66
C THR A 195 5.30 15.89 -43.80
N GLY A 196 6.61 15.77 -44.00
CA GLY A 196 7.31 16.25 -45.20
C GLY A 196 7.51 15.11 -46.20
N PRO A 197 7.38 15.34 -47.52
CA PRO A 197 7.51 14.30 -48.53
C PRO A 197 8.98 13.89 -48.74
N ALA A 198 9.14 12.63 -49.17
CA ALA A 198 10.42 11.97 -49.48
C ALA A 198 11.18 12.58 -50.65
#